data_AF-A0A2E3V9X1-F1
#
_entry.id   AF-A0A2E3V9X1-F1
#
_cell.length_a   1.000
_cell.length_b   1.000
_cell.length_c   1.000
_cell.angle_alpha   90.00
_cell.angle_beta   90.00
_cell.angle_gamma   90.00
#
_symmetry.space_group_name_H-M   'P 1'
#
loop_
_entity.id
_entity.type
_entity.pdbx_description
1 polymer ?
#
loop_
_entity_poly.entity_id
_entity_poly.type
_entity_poly.pdbx_seq_one_letter_code
_entity_poly.pdbx_strand_id
1 'polypeptide(L)'
;LLLAGGVVKPIGNFKDSMQLVETGLFDKYNFKKLYFAGHPEGNKDIDPDGSSKNIDRALKWKQDLNDRTSLEIALTTQFCFDPKPVIDWANDLATNGIDLPINIGVAGPAKLQTLIKFSIACGVGPSLKVLQKRAKDIKKLLLPFQPTDFLEALAIHKHQNPQFGISSVHFFPLGGINATASWIADATKN
;
A
#
# COMPACT_ATOMS: atom_id res chain seq x y z
N LEU A 1 11.00 -2.73 5.76
CA LEU A 1 10.34 -2.57 4.45
C LEU A 1 11.43 -2.61 3.38
N LEU A 2 11.38 -3.58 2.48
CA LEU A 2 12.30 -3.76 1.36
C LEU A 2 11.67 -3.22 0.09
N LEU A 3 12.41 -2.38 -0.63
CA LEU A 3 11.98 -1.68 -1.84
C LEU A 3 13.09 -1.75 -2.88
N ALA A 4 12.73 -1.90 -4.16
CA ALA A 4 13.68 -1.80 -5.27
C ALA A 4 14.14 -0.35 -5.51
N GLY A 5 13.35 0.63 -5.05
CA GLY A 5 13.53 2.06 -5.36
C GLY A 5 12.65 2.51 -6.52
N GLY A 6 12.67 3.81 -6.80
CA GLY A 6 11.83 4.45 -7.84
C GLY A 6 12.62 5.07 -9.00
N VAL A 7 13.86 4.63 -9.21
CA VAL A 7 14.68 5.10 -10.34
C VAL A 7 14.37 4.27 -11.58
N VAL A 8 14.19 4.94 -12.72
CA VAL A 8 13.85 4.29 -14.00
C VAL A 8 14.91 3.27 -14.43
N LYS A 9 16.18 3.56 -14.15
CA LYS A 9 17.30 2.66 -14.38
C LYS A 9 17.93 2.32 -13.02
N PRO A 10 17.92 1.04 -12.59
CA PRO A 10 18.60 0.63 -11.39
C PRO A 10 20.08 1.04 -11.40
N ILE A 11 20.55 1.60 -10.29
CA ILE A 11 21.96 1.92 -10.08
C ILE A 11 22.52 0.91 -9.08
N GLY A 12 23.53 0.15 -9.49
CA GLY A 12 24.14 -0.90 -8.68
C GLY A 12 23.73 -2.30 -9.09
N ASN A 13 23.92 -3.25 -8.16
CA ASN A 13 23.87 -4.70 -8.47
C ASN A 13 22.49 -5.34 -8.30
N PHE A 14 21.51 -4.61 -7.76
CA PHE A 14 20.18 -5.13 -7.47
C PHE A 14 19.14 -4.56 -8.43
N LYS A 15 18.31 -5.43 -9.00
CA LYS A 15 17.20 -5.09 -9.91
C LYS A 15 15.85 -5.01 -9.20
N ASP A 16 15.71 -5.71 -8.08
CA ASP A 16 14.47 -5.81 -7.31
C ASP A 16 14.75 -6.03 -5.82
N SER A 17 13.72 -5.89 -4.99
CA SER A 17 13.83 -6.06 -3.53
C SER A 17 14.05 -7.52 -3.09
N MET A 18 13.74 -8.51 -3.94
CA MET A 18 13.87 -9.92 -3.61
C MET A 18 15.36 -10.31 -3.55
N GLN A 19 16.17 -9.75 -4.45
CA GLN A 19 17.62 -9.95 -4.45
C GLN A 19 18.33 -9.46 -3.18
N LEU A 20 17.74 -8.51 -2.44
CA LEU A 20 18.26 -8.14 -1.12
C LEU A 20 18.18 -9.32 -0.15
N VAL A 21 17.12 -10.13 -0.22
CA VAL A 21 16.94 -11.32 0.63
C VAL A 21 17.95 -12.41 0.26
N GLU A 22 18.22 -12.58 -1.03
CA GLU A 22 19.17 -13.56 -1.55
C GLU A 22 20.61 -13.34 -1.06
N THR A 23 20.93 -12.15 -0.54
CA THR A 23 22.25 -11.87 0.06
C THR A 23 22.52 -12.66 1.35
N GLY A 24 21.49 -13.20 2.00
CA GLY A 24 21.59 -13.87 3.31
C GLY A 24 21.91 -12.93 4.48
N LEU A 25 21.97 -11.61 4.25
CA LEU A 25 22.31 -10.64 5.28
C LEU A 25 21.23 -10.52 6.36
N PHE A 26 19.95 -10.63 5.98
CA PHE A 26 18.85 -10.55 6.95
C PHE A 26 18.88 -11.70 7.95
N ASP A 27 19.19 -12.92 7.49
CA ASP A 27 19.37 -14.08 8.36
C ASP A 27 20.62 -13.91 9.24
N LYS A 28 21.74 -13.49 8.65
CA LYS A 28 23.00 -13.23 9.37
C LYS A 28 22.82 -12.26 10.53
N TYR A 29 22.02 -11.22 10.33
CA TYR A 29 21.75 -10.19 11.35
C TYR A 29 20.44 -10.44 12.12
N ASN A 30 19.87 -11.64 12.02
CA ASN A 30 18.73 -12.11 12.81
C ASN A 30 17.48 -11.21 12.71
N PHE A 31 17.24 -10.64 11.52
CA PHE A 31 15.99 -9.94 11.24
C PHE A 31 14.82 -10.92 11.41
N LYS A 32 13.73 -10.43 12.00
CA LYS A 32 12.50 -11.23 12.22
C LYS A 32 11.36 -10.85 11.30
N LYS A 33 11.35 -9.63 10.79
CA LYS A 33 10.23 -9.09 10.01
C LYS A 33 10.74 -8.45 8.73
N LEU A 34 10.23 -8.92 7.59
CA LEU A 34 10.53 -8.34 6.28
C LEU A 34 9.22 -7.96 5.59
N TYR A 35 9.01 -6.67 5.39
CA TYR A 35 7.83 -6.18 4.68
C TYR A 35 8.21 -5.81 3.25
N PHE A 36 7.29 -6.03 2.31
CA PHE A 36 7.46 -5.69 0.90
C PHE A 36 6.36 -4.75 0.42
N ALA A 37 6.63 -4.02 -0.67
CA ALA A 37 5.59 -3.23 -1.31
C ALA A 37 4.44 -4.10 -1.85
N GLY A 38 3.22 -3.58 -1.72
CA GLY A 38 2.00 -4.05 -2.40
C GLY A 38 1.41 -2.95 -3.29
N HIS A 39 0.77 -3.36 -4.39
CA HIS A 39 0.26 -2.45 -5.42
C HIS A 39 -1.20 -2.77 -5.78
N PRO A 40 -2.19 -2.36 -4.97
CA PRO A 40 -3.60 -2.67 -5.21
C PRO A 40 -4.14 -2.17 -6.56
N GLU A 41 -3.53 -1.11 -7.10
CA GLU A 41 -3.91 -0.50 -8.38
C GLU A 41 -2.93 -0.86 -9.52
N GLY A 42 -2.05 -1.85 -9.32
CA GLY A 42 -0.95 -2.22 -10.22
C GLY A 42 0.25 -1.27 -10.16
N ASN A 43 1.29 -1.57 -10.95
CA ASN A 43 2.50 -0.74 -11.05
C ASN A 43 3.10 -0.84 -12.45
N LYS A 44 3.05 0.26 -13.21
CA LYS A 44 3.55 0.35 -14.59
C LYS A 44 5.07 0.29 -14.72
N ASP A 45 5.81 0.55 -13.64
CA ASP A 45 7.27 0.37 -13.66
C ASP A 45 7.64 -1.12 -13.61
N ILE A 46 6.74 -1.97 -13.07
CA ILE A 46 6.92 -3.43 -12.98
C ILE A 46 6.29 -4.13 -14.19
N ASP A 47 5.08 -3.74 -14.57
CA ASP A 47 4.32 -4.29 -15.69
C ASP A 47 3.89 -3.15 -16.65
N PRO A 48 4.77 -2.72 -17.58
CA PRO A 48 4.51 -1.56 -18.45
C PRO A 48 3.34 -1.75 -19.43
N ASP A 49 2.99 -3.00 -19.73
CA ASP A 49 1.85 -3.37 -20.58
C ASP A 49 0.50 -3.25 -19.86
N GLY A 50 0.51 -2.94 -18.56
CA GLY A 50 -0.69 -2.84 -17.73
C GLY A 50 -1.24 -4.17 -17.24
N SER A 51 -0.52 -5.28 -17.48
CA SER A 51 -0.82 -6.56 -16.85
C SER A 51 -0.39 -6.58 -15.37
N SER A 52 -0.60 -7.71 -14.69
CA SER A 52 -0.13 -7.96 -13.32
C SER A 52 0.93 -9.07 -13.27
N LYS A 53 1.43 -9.54 -14.42
CA LYS A 53 2.19 -10.81 -14.51
C LYS A 53 3.44 -10.84 -13.63
N ASN A 54 4.23 -9.77 -13.62
CA ASN A 54 5.46 -9.72 -12.82
C ASN A 54 5.15 -9.40 -11.35
N ILE A 55 4.14 -8.57 -11.09
CA ILE A 55 3.62 -8.32 -9.73
C ILE A 55 3.15 -9.64 -9.08
N ASP A 56 2.33 -10.42 -9.77
CA ASP A 56 1.78 -11.69 -9.27
C ASP A 56 2.88 -12.71 -9.01
N ARG A 57 3.87 -12.81 -9.91
CA ARG A 57 5.05 -13.66 -9.69
C ARG A 57 5.82 -13.24 -8.44
N ALA A 58 6.02 -11.93 -8.25
CA ALA A 58 6.71 -11.41 -7.08
C ALA A 58 5.92 -11.65 -5.78
N LEU A 59 4.59 -11.57 -5.83
CA LEU A 59 3.73 -11.88 -4.69
C LEU A 59 3.79 -13.36 -4.33
N LYS A 60 3.73 -14.27 -5.32
CA LYS A 60 3.90 -15.70 -5.07
C LYS A 60 5.27 -16.02 -4.48
N TRP A 61 6.34 -15.40 -4.99
CA TRP A 61 7.67 -15.56 -4.41
C TRP A 61 7.73 -15.12 -2.94
N LYS A 62 7.04 -14.03 -2.56
CA LYS A 62 6.97 -13.55 -1.16
C LYS A 62 6.22 -14.55 -0.28
N GLN A 63 5.14 -15.14 -0.79
CA GLN A 63 4.43 -16.23 -0.09
C GLN A 63 5.36 -17.43 0.11
N ASP A 64 6.04 -17.88 -0.94
CA ASP A 64 6.93 -19.04 -0.85
C ASP A 64 8.11 -18.79 0.11
N LEU A 65 8.58 -17.54 0.21
CA LEU A 65 9.56 -17.14 1.22
C LEU A 65 8.99 -17.22 2.64
N ASN A 66 7.74 -16.81 2.85
CA ASN A 66 7.05 -16.92 4.13
C ASN A 66 6.90 -18.40 4.55
N ASP A 67 6.50 -19.26 3.61
CA ASP A 67 6.23 -20.68 3.89
C ASP A 67 7.51 -21.47 4.24
N ARG A 68 8.67 -21.06 3.70
CA ARG A 68 9.94 -21.78 3.87
C ARG A 68 10.88 -21.16 4.92
N THR A 69 10.49 -20.07 5.56
CA THR A 69 11.33 -19.38 6.56
C THR A 69 10.54 -19.10 7.83
N SER A 70 11.24 -18.68 8.89
CA SER A 70 10.61 -18.21 10.14
C SER A 70 10.47 -16.68 10.17
N LEU A 71 10.61 -16.01 9.01
CA LEU A 71 10.45 -14.56 8.88
C LEU A 71 8.97 -14.20 8.88
N GLU A 72 8.60 -13.19 9.65
CA GLU A 72 7.28 -12.56 9.54
C GLU A 72 7.25 -11.67 8.30
N ILE A 73 6.52 -12.10 7.26
CA ILE A 73 6.39 -11.36 6.01
C ILE A 73 5.04 -10.66 5.96
N ALA A 74 5.03 -9.41 5.51
CA ALA A 74 3.81 -8.66 5.27
C ALA A 74 3.94 -7.77 4.03
N LEU A 75 2.80 -7.45 3.42
CA LEU A 75 2.70 -6.46 2.36
C LEU A 75 2.39 -5.10 2.97
N THR A 76 3.05 -4.04 2.52
CA THR A 76 2.70 -2.66 2.82
C THR A 76 2.35 -1.97 1.52
N THR A 77 1.09 -1.56 1.37
CA THR A 77 0.64 -1.02 0.09
C THR A 77 1.07 0.43 -0.08
N GLN A 78 1.16 0.86 -1.33
CA GLN A 78 1.05 2.29 -1.64
C GLN A 78 -0.33 2.82 -1.16
N PHE A 79 -0.41 4.11 -0.82
CA PHE A 79 -1.71 4.72 -0.52
C PHE A 79 -2.60 4.78 -1.76
N CYS A 80 -3.90 4.69 -1.54
CA CYS A 80 -4.93 4.89 -2.56
C CYS A 80 -6.12 5.64 -1.94
N PHE A 81 -7.04 6.12 -2.79
CA PHE A 81 -8.21 6.88 -2.34
C PHE A 81 -9.54 6.17 -2.61
N ASP A 82 -9.51 5.05 -3.34
CA ASP A 82 -10.69 4.22 -3.59
C ASP A 82 -10.56 2.90 -2.81
N PRO A 83 -11.49 2.56 -1.91
CA PRO A 83 -11.44 1.30 -1.19
C PRO A 83 -11.72 0.09 -2.09
N LYS A 84 -12.42 0.26 -3.22
CA LYS A 84 -12.83 -0.87 -4.05
C LYS A 84 -11.65 -1.64 -4.65
N PRO A 85 -10.66 -1.01 -5.33
CA PRO A 85 -9.49 -1.72 -5.84
C PRO A 85 -8.69 -2.44 -4.75
N VAL A 86 -8.67 -1.91 -3.53
CA VAL A 86 -8.01 -2.57 -2.38
C VAL A 86 -8.73 -3.83 -1.98
N ILE A 87 -10.05 -3.77 -1.88
CA ILE A 87 -10.89 -4.91 -1.53
C ILE A 87 -10.74 -6.01 -2.58
N ASP A 88 -10.89 -5.65 -3.86
CA ASP A 88 -10.76 -6.59 -4.97
C ASP A 88 -9.37 -7.25 -4.95
N TRP A 89 -8.30 -6.44 -4.85
CA TRP A 89 -6.92 -6.95 -4.82
C TRP A 89 -6.66 -7.88 -3.65
N ALA A 90 -7.06 -7.52 -2.42
CA ALA A 90 -6.84 -8.36 -1.26
C ALA A 90 -7.62 -9.68 -1.32
N ASN A 91 -8.82 -9.68 -1.89
CA ASN A 91 -9.60 -10.90 -2.13
C ASN A 91 -8.98 -11.78 -3.23
N ASP A 92 -8.42 -11.17 -4.26
CA ASP A 92 -7.70 -11.87 -5.32
C ASP A 92 -6.43 -12.53 -4.80
N LEU A 93 -5.69 -11.89 -3.89
CA LEU A 93 -4.54 -12.51 -3.23
C LEU A 93 -4.93 -13.80 -2.50
N ALA A 94 -5.97 -13.73 -1.67
CA ALA A 94 -6.45 -14.89 -0.92
C ALA A 94 -6.90 -16.02 -1.86
N THR A 95 -7.64 -15.68 -2.93
CA THR A 95 -8.09 -16.64 -3.95
C THR A 95 -6.92 -17.32 -4.68
N ASN A 96 -5.79 -16.63 -4.82
CA ASN A 96 -4.57 -17.14 -5.44
C ASN A 96 -3.60 -17.80 -4.43
N GLY A 97 -4.06 -18.09 -3.21
CA GLY A 97 -3.26 -18.77 -2.19
C GLY A 97 -2.14 -17.91 -1.60
N ILE A 98 -2.32 -16.58 -1.59
CA ILE A 98 -1.42 -15.63 -0.92
C ILE A 98 -2.13 -15.13 0.34
N ASP A 99 -1.65 -15.55 1.51
CA ASP A 99 -2.24 -15.25 2.82
C ASP A 99 -1.41 -14.25 3.66
N LEU A 100 -0.42 -13.62 3.03
CA LEU A 100 0.42 -12.61 3.67
C LEU A 100 -0.42 -11.45 4.27
N PRO A 101 -0.18 -11.07 5.54
CA PRO A 101 -0.81 -9.90 6.15
C PRO A 101 -0.58 -8.61 5.34
N ILE A 102 -1.62 -7.78 5.23
CA ILE A 102 -1.58 -6.51 4.48
C ILE A 102 -1.67 -5.32 5.45
N ASN A 103 -0.62 -4.50 5.46
CA ASN A 103 -0.62 -3.17 6.03
C ASN A 103 -1.14 -2.19 4.97
N ILE A 104 -2.38 -1.73 5.10
CA ILE A 104 -3.00 -0.82 4.11
C ILE A 104 -2.40 0.57 4.23
N GLY A 105 -1.81 1.03 3.13
CA GLY A 105 -1.31 2.39 2.96
C GLY A 105 -2.45 3.40 2.92
N VAL A 106 -2.39 4.41 3.78
CA VAL A 106 -3.44 5.44 3.90
C VAL A 106 -2.83 6.82 3.91
N ALA A 107 -3.28 7.70 3.01
CA ALA A 107 -2.91 9.11 3.06
C ALA A 107 -3.54 9.76 4.29
N GLY A 108 -2.72 10.40 5.12
CA GLY A 108 -3.18 11.21 6.24
C GLY A 108 -3.88 12.50 5.78
N PRO A 109 -4.51 13.25 6.70
CA PRO A 109 -5.22 14.46 6.35
C PRO A 109 -4.32 15.51 5.67
N ALA A 110 -4.72 15.95 4.48
CA ALA A 110 -3.93 16.89 3.69
C ALA A 110 -4.79 17.73 2.73
N LYS A 111 -4.25 18.85 2.25
CA LYS A 111 -4.86 19.66 1.19
C LYS A 111 -4.91 18.87 -0.12
N LEU A 112 -5.94 19.08 -0.93
CA LEU A 112 -6.09 18.38 -2.21
C LEU A 112 -4.88 18.54 -3.14
N GLN A 113 -4.29 19.74 -3.19
CA GLN A 113 -3.09 20.00 -3.98
C GLN A 113 -1.90 19.14 -3.52
N THR A 114 -1.72 18.97 -2.21
CA THR A 114 -0.69 18.10 -1.64
C THR A 114 -0.92 16.65 -2.05
N LEU A 115 -2.16 16.16 -1.96
CA LEU A 115 -2.51 14.82 -2.40
C LEU A 115 -2.23 14.60 -3.89
N ILE A 116 -2.67 15.52 -4.76
CA ILE A 116 -2.40 15.43 -6.21
C ILE A 116 -0.89 15.37 -6.48
N LYS A 117 -0.11 16.24 -5.84
CA LYS A 117 1.36 16.26 -6.00
C LYS A 117 1.98 14.92 -5.65
N PHE A 118 1.63 14.35 -4.48
CA PHE A 118 2.19 13.07 -4.06
C PHE A 118 1.65 11.91 -4.90
N SER A 119 0.39 11.94 -5.32
CA SER A 119 -0.17 10.90 -6.19
C SER A 119 0.59 10.79 -7.52
N ILE A 120 0.95 11.93 -8.12
CA ILE A 120 1.75 11.96 -9.36
C ILE A 120 3.15 11.41 -9.08
N ALA A 121 3.81 11.87 -8.00
CA ALA A 121 5.15 11.41 -7.64
C ALA A 121 5.23 9.91 -7.32
N CYS A 122 4.13 9.35 -6.78
CA CYS A 122 4.04 7.95 -6.38
C CYS A 122 3.42 7.02 -7.44
N GLY A 123 3.02 7.55 -8.60
CA GLY A 123 2.48 6.75 -9.71
C GLY A 123 1.08 6.16 -9.46
N VAL A 124 0.30 6.70 -8.51
CA VAL A 124 -1.06 6.20 -8.19
C VAL A 124 -2.10 6.81 -9.14
N GLY A 125 -1.99 6.42 -10.42
CA GLY A 125 -2.79 6.96 -11.51
C GLY A 125 -4.31 6.77 -11.35
N PRO A 126 -4.82 5.56 -11.05
CA PRO A 126 -6.26 5.34 -10.90
C PRO A 126 -6.86 6.15 -9.73
N SER A 127 -6.12 6.25 -8.63
CA SER A 127 -6.36 7.13 -7.48
C SER A 127 -6.54 8.63 -7.82
N LEU A 128 -5.98 9.14 -8.92
CA LEU A 128 -6.19 10.54 -9.33
C LEU A 128 -7.64 10.83 -9.73
N LYS A 129 -8.39 9.85 -10.25
CA LYS A 129 -9.80 10.04 -10.64
C LYS A 129 -10.68 10.41 -9.45
N VAL A 130 -10.43 9.80 -8.29
CA VAL A 130 -11.13 10.11 -7.04
C VAL A 130 -10.86 11.55 -6.61
N LEU A 131 -9.59 11.98 -6.67
CA LEU A 131 -9.19 13.34 -6.35
C LEU A 131 -9.78 14.37 -7.33
N GLN A 132 -9.84 14.05 -8.62
CA GLN A 132 -10.48 14.89 -9.64
C GLN A 132 -12.00 15.03 -9.40
N LYS A 133 -12.68 13.96 -9.00
CA LYS A 133 -14.11 14.03 -8.64
C LYS A 133 -14.33 14.96 -7.44
N ARG A 134 -13.44 14.89 -6.44
CA ARG A 134 -13.47 15.81 -5.29
C ARG A 134 -13.19 17.26 -5.69
N ALA A 135 -12.27 17.50 -6.63
CA ALA A 135 -11.96 18.85 -7.13
C ALA A 135 -13.17 19.57 -7.73
N LYS A 136 -14.16 18.83 -8.23
CA LYS A 136 -15.41 19.39 -8.79
C LYS A 136 -16.38 19.90 -7.70
N ASP A 137 -16.19 19.51 -6.44
CA ASP A 137 -16.99 19.95 -5.30
C ASP A 137 -16.27 21.08 -4.56
N ILE A 138 -16.63 22.32 -4.89
CA ILE A 138 -16.00 23.55 -4.37
C ILE A 138 -16.08 23.63 -2.83
N LYS A 139 -17.14 23.08 -2.22
CA LYS A 139 -17.27 23.05 -0.75
C LYS A 139 -16.22 22.12 -0.12
N LYS A 140 -15.94 20.99 -0.76
CA LYS A 140 -14.92 20.01 -0.31
C LYS A 140 -13.48 20.40 -0.65
N LEU A 141 -13.28 21.39 -1.52
CA LEU A 141 -11.96 21.91 -1.86
C LEU A 141 -11.35 22.72 -0.70
N LEU A 142 -12.19 23.40 0.08
CA LEU A 142 -11.77 24.23 1.22
C LEU A 142 -11.42 23.40 2.46
N LEU A 143 -11.93 22.18 2.56
CA LEU A 143 -11.69 21.27 3.68
C LEU A 143 -10.55 20.28 3.36
N PRO A 144 -9.68 19.96 4.33
CA PRO A 144 -8.71 18.90 4.19
C PRO A 144 -9.38 17.58 3.77
N PHE A 145 -8.69 16.81 2.96
CA PHE A 145 -9.04 15.40 2.80
C PHE A 145 -8.81 14.68 4.12
N GLN A 146 -9.67 13.72 4.43
CA GLN A 146 -9.54 12.83 5.58
C GLN A 146 -9.76 11.40 5.09
N PRO A 147 -9.06 10.41 5.67
CA PRO A 147 -9.18 9.02 5.25
C PRO A 147 -10.40 8.28 5.83
N THR A 148 -11.33 9.00 6.49
CA THR A 148 -12.48 8.44 7.19
C THR A 148 -13.31 7.51 6.30
N ASP A 149 -13.91 8.03 5.22
CA ASP A 149 -14.78 7.24 4.32
C ASP A 149 -14.05 6.02 3.73
N PHE A 150 -12.75 6.16 3.46
CA PHE A 150 -11.92 5.07 2.93
C PHE A 150 -11.73 3.96 3.98
N LEU A 151 -11.38 4.33 5.21
CA LEU A 151 -11.17 3.39 6.31
C LEU A 151 -12.47 2.74 6.79
N GLU A 152 -13.58 3.50 6.84
CA GLU A 152 -14.90 2.98 7.17
C GLU A 152 -15.36 1.91 6.18
N ALA A 153 -15.18 2.16 4.87
CA ALA A 153 -15.52 1.18 3.84
C ALA A 153 -14.72 -0.13 4.01
N LEU A 154 -13.41 -0.03 4.29
CA LEU A 154 -12.58 -1.21 4.55
C LEU A 154 -12.97 -1.92 5.86
N ALA A 155 -13.31 -1.17 6.91
CA ALA A 155 -13.74 -1.73 8.19
C ALA A 155 -15.08 -2.49 8.06
N ILE A 156 -16.06 -1.92 7.34
CA ILE A 156 -17.33 -2.58 7.04
C ILE A 156 -17.08 -3.88 6.26
N HIS A 157 -16.24 -3.83 5.22
CA HIS A 157 -15.92 -5.01 4.44
C HIS A 157 -15.24 -6.10 5.29
N LYS A 158 -14.28 -5.72 6.15
CA LYS A 158 -13.60 -6.64 7.08
C LYS A 158 -14.57 -7.27 8.08
N HIS A 159 -15.51 -6.49 8.61
CA HIS A 159 -16.52 -7.00 9.54
C HIS A 159 -17.40 -8.08 8.87
N GLN A 160 -17.77 -7.87 7.60
CA GLN A 160 -18.55 -8.84 6.82
C GLN A 160 -17.71 -10.04 6.33
N ASN A 161 -16.39 -9.88 6.23
CA ASN A 161 -15.46 -10.88 5.70
C ASN A 161 -14.27 -11.05 6.68
N PRO A 162 -14.40 -11.86 7.74
CA PRO A 162 -13.37 -11.94 8.80
C PRO A 162 -11.99 -12.41 8.31
N GLN A 163 -11.92 -13.10 7.17
CA GLN A 163 -10.68 -13.56 6.54
C GLN A 163 -10.02 -12.50 5.64
N PHE A 164 -10.56 -11.28 5.59
CA PHE A 164 -10.01 -10.20 4.78
C PHE A 164 -8.61 -9.81 5.24
N GLY A 165 -7.63 -9.86 4.33
CA GLY A 165 -6.19 -9.85 4.63
C GLY A 165 -5.61 -8.55 5.20
N ILE A 166 -6.38 -7.46 5.28
CA ILE A 166 -5.91 -6.20 5.89
C ILE A 166 -5.74 -6.36 7.40
N SER A 167 -4.50 -6.31 7.89
CA SER A 167 -4.14 -6.54 9.29
C SER A 167 -3.86 -5.24 10.05
N SER A 168 -3.35 -4.21 9.38
CA SER A 168 -3.01 -2.93 10.02
C SER A 168 -3.11 -1.75 9.04
N VAL A 169 -3.10 -0.53 9.58
CA VAL A 169 -3.07 0.71 8.79
C VAL A 169 -1.68 1.33 8.85
N HIS A 170 -1.12 1.66 7.68
CA HIS A 170 0.13 2.39 7.53
C HIS A 170 -0.14 3.80 7.00
N PHE A 171 -0.06 4.81 7.87
CA PHE A 171 -0.31 6.19 7.47
C PHE A 171 0.90 6.82 6.76
N PHE A 172 0.63 7.45 5.62
CA PHE A 172 1.53 8.38 4.95
C PHE A 172 1.13 9.81 5.34
N PRO A 173 1.89 10.53 6.18
CA PRO A 173 1.47 11.85 6.65
C PRO A 173 1.57 12.97 5.61
N LEU A 174 2.33 12.77 4.53
CA LEU A 174 2.46 13.70 3.40
C LEU A 174 2.81 15.15 3.82
N GLY A 175 3.67 15.29 4.84
CA GLY A 175 4.09 16.57 5.42
C GLY A 175 3.23 17.06 6.60
N GLY A 176 2.13 16.38 6.91
CA GLY A 176 1.19 16.74 7.99
C GLY A 176 1.23 15.78 9.18
N ILE A 177 2.40 15.53 9.79
CA ILE A 177 2.54 14.56 10.90
C ILE A 177 1.57 14.86 12.06
N ASN A 178 1.51 16.11 12.52
CA ASN A 178 0.61 16.50 13.62
C ASN A 178 -0.87 16.32 13.25
N ALA A 179 -1.26 16.71 12.04
CA ALA A 179 -2.65 16.56 11.57
C ALA A 179 -3.06 15.08 11.51
N THR A 180 -2.17 14.21 11.02
CA THR A 180 -2.37 12.75 11.01
C THR A 180 -2.46 12.19 12.43
N ALA A 181 -1.55 12.56 13.32
CA ALA A 181 -1.55 12.06 14.70
C ALA A 181 -2.81 12.49 15.47
N SER A 182 -3.22 13.76 15.35
CA SER A 182 -4.46 14.25 15.96
C SER A 182 -5.69 13.53 15.41
N TRP A 183 -5.77 13.36 14.09
CA TRP A 183 -6.88 12.63 13.47
C TRP A 183 -6.96 11.18 13.95
N ILE A 184 -5.82 10.47 14.06
CA ILE A 184 -5.79 9.11 14.60
C ILE A 184 -6.31 9.09 16.04
N ALA A 185 -5.80 9.98 16.90
CA ALA A 185 -6.19 10.05 18.30
C ALA A 185 -7.69 10.30 18.48
N ASP A 186 -8.30 11.09 17.60
CA ASP A 186 -9.74 11.35 17.63
C ASP A 186 -10.56 10.20 17.05
N ALA A 187 -10.09 9.57 15.97
CA ALA A 187 -10.76 8.43 15.34
C ALA A 187 -10.81 7.19 16.24
N THR A 188 -9.85 7.01 17.17
CA THR A 188 -9.80 5.87 18.09
C THR A 188 -10.56 6.06 19.40
N LYS A 189 -11.16 7.23 19.64
CA LYS A 189 -11.97 7.50 20.84
C LYS A 189 -13.43 7.07 20.71
N ASN A 190 -13.88 6.83 19.48
CA ASN A 190 -15.23 6.40 19.15
C ASN A 190 -15.28 4.89 18.91
#